data_AF-A0A7J6I2B5-F1
#
_entry.id   AF-A0A7J6I2B5-F1
#
_cell.length_a   1.000
_cell.length_b   1.000
_cell.length_c   1.000
_cell.angle_alpha   90.00
_cell.angle_beta   90.00
_cell.angle_gamma   90.00
#
_symmetry.space_group_name_H-M   'P 1'
#
loop_
_entity.id
_entity.type
_entity.pdbx_description
1 polymer ?
#
loop_
_entity_poly.entity_id
_entity_poly.type
_entity_poly.pdbx_seq_one_letter_code
_entity_poly.pdbx_strand_id
1 'polypeptide(L)'
;MQHYYQLDSHPKLVAISIAEIAEKYKTRKNIRLQHFREYYKNPKDFENAVKNPPNELNENQWRLICELFTTPDFIQRSKQNTINQQKMKFSSTQGSVIMAEILRQKQGKGYIETWKDCHTKKDTNPFINEAAKNEYEEMLTTRNSTPEYSQVSELEILRQTLGKKCGHQRGVGRKLKGQSSGRRSQPGTADQPDLQETVVE
;
A
#
# COMPACT_ATOMS: atom_id res chain seq x y z
N MET A 1 -17.70 3.13 39.67
CA MET A 1 -16.87 2.63 38.56
C MET A 1 -17.33 3.32 37.28
N GLN A 2 -16.50 4.19 36.71
CA GLN A 2 -16.85 4.99 35.53
C GLN A 2 -16.99 4.11 34.28
N HIS A 3 -18.00 4.43 33.48
CA HIS A 3 -18.53 3.66 32.37
C HIS A 3 -17.49 3.40 31.26
N TYR A 4 -17.06 2.16 31.11
CA TYR A 4 -16.23 1.69 29.98
C TYR A 4 -17.05 1.42 28.68
N TYR A 5 -18.37 1.54 28.73
CA TYR A 5 -19.28 1.05 27.67
C TYR A 5 -19.70 2.11 26.64
N GLN A 6 -19.10 3.30 26.62
CA GLN A 6 -19.45 4.36 25.67
C GLN A 6 -18.44 4.54 24.52
N LEU A 7 -17.47 3.64 24.38
CA LEU A 7 -16.52 3.67 23.26
C LEU A 7 -17.24 3.60 21.92
N ASP A 8 -18.31 2.79 21.83
CA ASP A 8 -19.11 2.59 20.62
C ASP A 8 -19.95 3.81 20.22
N SER A 9 -20.15 4.77 21.14
CA SER A 9 -20.92 5.99 20.89
C SER A 9 -20.09 7.12 20.30
N HIS A 10 -18.75 7.05 20.37
CA HIS A 10 -17.86 8.09 19.88
C HIS A 10 -17.12 7.63 18.62
N PRO A 11 -17.50 8.12 17.42
CA PRO A 11 -16.98 7.59 16.15
C PRO A 11 -15.45 7.73 16.03
N LYS A 12 -14.86 8.75 16.66
CA LYS A 12 -13.40 8.92 16.72
C LYS A 12 -12.72 7.84 17.58
N LEU A 13 -13.31 7.51 18.73
CA LEU A 13 -12.76 6.48 19.63
C LEU A 13 -12.90 5.08 19.01
N VAL A 14 -14.04 4.78 18.39
CA VAL A 14 -14.23 3.55 17.60
C VAL A 14 -13.19 3.42 16.49
N ALA A 15 -12.95 4.49 15.72
CA ALA A 15 -11.96 4.47 14.65
C ALA A 15 -10.52 4.24 15.17
N ILE A 16 -10.15 4.86 16.29
CA ILE A 16 -8.86 4.64 16.95
C ILE A 16 -8.74 3.18 17.40
N SER A 17 -9.75 2.64 18.10
CA SER A 17 -9.74 1.25 18.56
C SER A 17 -9.69 0.24 17.42
N ILE A 18 -10.44 0.45 16.34
CA ILE A 18 -10.37 -0.40 15.14
C ILE A 18 -8.98 -0.37 14.51
N ALA A 19 -8.37 0.82 14.38
CA ALA A 19 -7.03 0.96 13.84
C ALA A 19 -5.98 0.25 14.71
N GLU A 20 -6.06 0.41 16.03
CA GLU A 20 -5.17 -0.27 16.99
C GLU A 20 -5.34 -1.80 16.94
N ILE A 21 -6.58 -2.29 16.89
CA ILE A 21 -6.88 -3.73 16.77
C ILE A 21 -6.34 -4.26 15.44
N ALA A 22 -6.50 -3.51 14.34
CA ALA A 22 -5.99 -3.90 13.03
C ALA A 22 -4.46 -3.98 13.00
N GLU A 23 -3.75 -3.02 13.59
CA GLU A 23 -2.28 -3.07 13.70
C GLU A 23 -1.81 -4.23 14.58
N LYS A 24 -2.42 -4.41 15.76
CA LYS A 24 -2.13 -5.57 16.63
C LYS A 24 -2.41 -6.88 15.90
N TYR A 25 -3.49 -6.96 15.12
CA TYR A 25 -3.83 -8.13 14.33
C TYR A 25 -2.79 -8.42 13.25
N LYS A 26 -2.32 -7.42 12.50
CA LYS A 26 -1.28 -7.60 11.46
C LYS A 26 0.00 -8.17 12.05
N THR A 27 0.51 -7.55 13.12
CA THR A 27 1.75 -7.98 13.79
C THR A 27 1.60 -9.39 14.35
N ARG A 28 0.50 -9.65 15.09
CA ARG A 28 0.22 -10.98 15.66
C ARG A 28 0.05 -12.04 14.58
N LYS A 29 -0.63 -11.73 13.47
CA LYS A 29 -0.80 -12.66 12.35
C LYS A 29 0.54 -13.06 11.73
N ASN A 30 1.46 -12.11 11.53
CA ASN A 30 2.77 -12.41 10.98
C ASN A 30 3.61 -13.28 11.93
N ILE A 31 3.63 -12.95 13.22
CA ILE A 31 4.33 -13.74 14.26
C ILE A 31 3.77 -15.17 14.30
N ARG A 32 2.44 -15.30 14.33
CA ARG A 32 1.74 -16.59 14.35
C ARG A 32 1.99 -17.40 13.08
N LEU A 33 1.98 -16.76 11.91
CA LEU A 33 2.30 -17.45 10.65
C LEU A 33 3.76 -17.94 10.64
N GLN A 34 4.68 -17.16 11.21
CA GLN A 34 6.08 -17.57 11.33
C GLN A 34 6.22 -18.78 12.25
N HIS A 35 5.62 -18.73 13.43
CA HIS A 35 5.57 -19.86 14.38
C HIS A 35 4.94 -21.10 13.73
N PHE A 36 3.80 -20.95 13.06
CA PHE A 36 3.15 -22.04 12.33
C PHE A 36 4.09 -22.71 11.31
N ARG A 37 4.86 -21.91 10.56
CA ARG A 37 5.82 -22.40 9.55
C ARG A 37 7.01 -23.15 10.13
N GLU A 38 7.30 -23.02 11.43
CA GLU A 38 8.36 -23.81 12.08
C GLU A 38 7.95 -25.28 12.18
N TYR A 39 6.68 -25.53 12.49
CA TYR A 39 6.13 -26.88 12.70
C TYR A 39 5.37 -27.44 11.51
N TYR A 40 4.94 -26.60 10.56
CA TYR A 40 4.19 -26.99 9.36
C TYR A 40 5.07 -26.87 8.10
N LYS A 41 5.66 -27.99 7.66
CA LYS A 41 6.43 -28.05 6.39
C LYS A 41 5.64 -28.76 5.29
N ASN A 42 4.95 -29.83 5.66
CA ASN A 42 4.13 -30.64 4.78
C ASN A 42 2.69 -30.69 5.31
N PRO A 43 1.69 -31.00 4.45
CA PRO A 43 0.30 -31.15 4.90
C PRO A 43 0.11 -32.19 6.02
N LYS A 44 0.99 -33.21 6.10
CA LYS A 44 0.97 -34.22 7.16
C LYS A 44 1.34 -33.67 8.53
N ASP A 45 2.03 -32.54 8.58
CA ASP A 45 2.54 -31.93 9.82
C ASP A 45 1.46 -31.06 10.51
N PHE A 46 0.24 -30.99 9.97
CA PHE A 46 -0.82 -30.13 10.49
C PHE A 46 -1.10 -30.36 11.98
N GLU A 47 -1.32 -31.61 12.38
CA GLU A 47 -1.59 -31.95 13.78
C GLU A 47 -0.39 -31.68 14.69
N ASN A 48 0.84 -31.80 14.17
CA ASN A 48 2.05 -31.41 14.91
C ASN A 48 2.08 -29.90 15.14
N ALA A 49 1.76 -29.10 14.12
CA ALA A 49 1.70 -27.65 14.25
C ALA A 49 0.61 -27.20 15.23
N VAL A 50 -0.55 -27.86 15.25
CA VAL A 50 -1.64 -27.56 16.20
C VAL A 50 -1.26 -27.90 17.65
N LYS A 51 -0.49 -28.97 17.87
CA LYS A 51 -0.01 -29.34 19.23
C LYS A 51 1.06 -28.40 19.80
N ASN A 52 1.59 -27.48 19.00
CA ASN A 52 2.61 -26.51 19.40
C ASN A 52 2.06 -25.07 19.36
N PRO A 53 1.08 -24.70 20.21
CA PRO A 53 0.58 -23.33 20.27
C PRO A 53 1.63 -22.37 20.88
N PRO A 54 1.66 -21.09 20.44
CA PRO A 54 2.38 -20.04 21.16
C PRO A 54 1.84 -19.87 22.59
N ASN A 55 2.69 -19.49 23.55
CA ASN A 55 2.37 -19.38 24.99
C ASN A 55 1.10 -18.57 25.33
N GLU A 56 0.66 -17.68 24.44
CA GLU A 56 -0.50 -16.80 24.64
C GLU A 56 -1.84 -17.41 24.21
N LEU A 57 -1.84 -18.56 23.52
CA LEU A 57 -3.04 -19.14 22.92
C LEU A 57 -3.33 -20.53 23.47
N ASN A 58 -4.61 -20.82 23.68
CA ASN A 58 -5.04 -22.20 23.92
C ASN A 58 -5.08 -22.99 22.60
N GLU A 59 -5.08 -24.32 22.70
CA GLU A 59 -5.04 -25.22 21.53
C GLU A 59 -6.22 -24.98 20.57
N ASN A 60 -7.42 -24.76 21.09
CA ASN A 60 -8.62 -24.54 20.27
C ASN A 60 -8.53 -23.25 19.44
N GLN A 61 -8.08 -22.15 20.05
CA GLN A 61 -7.84 -20.88 19.37
C GLN A 61 -6.72 -21.01 18.35
N TRP A 62 -5.67 -21.76 18.68
CA TRP A 62 -4.54 -21.99 17.80
C TRP A 62 -4.93 -22.84 16.58
N ARG A 63 -5.74 -23.89 16.76
CA ARG A 63 -6.26 -24.72 15.68
C ARG A 63 -7.00 -23.89 14.62
N LEU A 64 -7.90 -23.00 15.04
CA LEU A 64 -8.62 -22.09 14.12
C LEU A 64 -7.67 -21.21 13.28
N ILE A 65 -6.55 -20.79 13.88
CA ILE A 65 -5.54 -19.98 13.19
C ILE A 65 -4.72 -20.83 12.22
N CYS A 66 -4.35 -22.06 12.61
CA CYS A 66 -3.69 -23.03 11.73
C CYS A 66 -4.57 -23.35 10.50
N GLU A 67 -5.86 -23.60 10.71
CA GLU A 67 -6.84 -23.83 9.65
C GLU A 67 -6.92 -22.64 8.69
N LEU A 68 -6.96 -21.41 9.21
CA LEU A 68 -6.94 -20.21 8.39
C LEU A 68 -5.72 -20.19 7.45
N PHE A 69 -4.54 -20.53 7.95
CA PHE A 69 -3.30 -20.53 7.14
C PHE A 69 -3.25 -21.64 6.08
N THR A 70 -4.01 -22.72 6.26
CA THR A 70 -4.10 -23.83 5.29
C THR A 70 -5.26 -23.67 4.31
N THR A 71 -6.17 -22.70 4.52
CA THR A 71 -7.25 -22.45 3.55
C THR A 71 -6.72 -22.14 2.14
N PRO A 72 -7.38 -22.66 1.09
CA PRO A 72 -6.97 -22.42 -0.30
C PRO A 72 -6.96 -20.92 -0.63
N ASP A 73 -7.94 -20.18 -0.12
CA ASP A 73 -8.04 -18.72 -0.26
C ASP A 73 -6.82 -17.99 0.29
N PHE A 74 -6.35 -18.35 1.49
CA PHE A 74 -5.19 -17.73 2.10
C PHE A 74 -3.92 -18.01 1.27
N ILE A 75 -3.74 -19.26 0.86
CA ILE A 75 -2.60 -19.69 0.03
C ILE A 75 -2.60 -18.97 -1.31
N GLN A 76 -3.75 -18.92 -1.99
CA GLN A 76 -3.91 -18.25 -3.28
C GLN A 76 -3.64 -16.75 -3.17
N ARG A 77 -4.20 -16.08 -2.15
CA ARG A 77 -3.94 -14.65 -1.88
C ARG A 77 -2.45 -14.41 -1.61
N SER A 78 -1.81 -15.27 -0.83
CA SER A 78 -0.37 -15.16 -0.56
C SER A 78 0.46 -15.30 -1.84
N LYS A 79 0.15 -16.30 -2.69
CA LYS A 79 0.83 -16.49 -3.99
C LYS A 79 0.65 -15.29 -4.90
N GLN A 80 -0.59 -14.78 -5.01
CA GLN A 80 -0.89 -13.61 -5.83
C GLN A 80 -0.17 -12.36 -5.32
N ASN A 81 -0.07 -12.16 -4.00
CA ASN A 81 0.67 -11.05 -3.41
C ASN A 81 2.16 -11.13 -3.75
N THR A 82 2.78 -12.32 -3.72
CA THR A 82 4.18 -12.51 -4.16
C THR A 82 4.36 -12.15 -5.63
N ILE A 83 3.46 -12.60 -6.52
CA ILE A 83 3.50 -12.25 -7.94
C ILE A 83 3.34 -10.73 -8.15
N ASN A 84 2.41 -10.11 -7.42
CA ASN A 84 2.19 -8.67 -7.50
C ASN A 84 3.42 -7.88 -6.99
N GLN A 85 4.08 -8.36 -5.94
CA GLN A 85 5.31 -7.78 -5.41
C GLN A 85 6.44 -7.87 -6.45
N GLN A 86 6.58 -9.00 -7.15
CA GLN A 86 7.55 -9.19 -8.24
C GLN A 86 7.33 -8.22 -9.41
N LYS A 87 6.08 -7.78 -9.65
CA LYS A 87 5.75 -6.80 -10.70
C LYS A 87 6.09 -5.35 -10.31
N MET A 88 6.46 -5.07 -9.06
CA MET A 88 6.80 -3.70 -8.63
C MET A 88 8.18 -3.32 -9.14
N LYS A 89 8.24 -2.32 -10.05
CA LYS A 89 9.52 -1.79 -10.59
C LYS A 89 10.42 -1.23 -9.48
N PHE A 90 9.81 -0.54 -8.50
CA PHE A 90 10.50 0.07 -7.38
C PHE A 90 9.85 -0.40 -6.08
N SER A 91 10.58 -1.20 -5.32
CA SER A 91 10.14 -1.67 -4.01
C SER A 91 10.29 -0.53 -3.00
N SER A 92 9.30 -0.32 -2.13
CA SER A 92 9.38 0.68 -1.06
C SER A 92 9.60 0.04 0.30
N THR A 93 10.38 0.71 1.15
CA THR A 93 10.62 0.33 2.56
C THR A 93 9.56 0.86 3.52
N GLN A 94 8.61 1.66 3.04
CA GLN A 94 7.64 2.38 3.89
C GLN A 94 6.30 1.63 4.04
N GLY A 95 6.25 0.38 3.56
CA GLY A 95 5.06 -0.46 3.65
C GLY A 95 3.90 0.10 2.82
N SER A 96 2.75 0.31 3.45
CA SER A 96 1.54 0.85 2.81
C SER A 96 1.47 2.38 2.83
N VAL A 97 2.46 3.06 3.41
CA VAL A 97 2.51 4.51 3.48
C VAL A 97 2.94 5.07 2.12
N ILE A 98 2.12 5.97 1.56
CA ILE A 98 2.43 6.63 0.30
C ILE A 98 3.45 7.76 0.52
N MET A 99 4.26 8.06 -0.50
CA MET A 99 5.27 9.12 -0.43
C MET A 99 4.66 10.50 -0.08
N ALA A 100 3.47 10.82 -0.59
CA ALA A 100 2.78 12.07 -0.26
C ALA A 100 2.46 12.20 1.25
N GLU A 101 2.18 11.08 1.92
CA GLU A 101 1.97 11.04 3.37
C GLU A 101 3.28 11.33 4.12
N ILE A 102 4.39 10.75 3.64
CA ILE A 102 5.72 10.97 4.21
C ILE A 102 6.15 12.42 4.05
N LEU A 103 5.90 13.03 2.88
CA LEU A 103 6.14 14.45 2.65
C LEU A 103 5.33 15.33 3.61
N ARG A 104 4.07 14.98 3.87
CA ARG A 104 3.24 15.72 4.83
C ARG A 104 3.79 15.63 6.26
N GLN A 105 4.31 14.46 6.65
CA GLN A 105 4.88 14.23 7.98
C GLN A 105 6.26 14.88 8.14
N LYS A 106 7.11 14.83 7.09
CA LYS A 106 8.47 15.40 7.09
C LYS A 106 8.47 16.79 6.47
N GLN A 107 8.06 17.79 7.24
CA GLN A 107 8.09 19.19 6.80
C GLN A 107 9.51 19.60 6.38
N GLY A 108 9.63 20.22 5.21
CA GLY A 108 10.90 20.77 4.70
C GLY A 108 11.76 19.82 3.86
N LYS A 109 11.35 18.56 3.65
CA LYS A 109 12.08 17.63 2.78
C LYS A 109 11.56 17.67 1.35
N GLY A 110 12.47 17.73 0.37
CA GLY A 110 12.13 17.71 -1.06
C GLY A 110 11.61 16.35 -1.52
N TYR A 111 11.05 16.33 -2.74
CA TYR A 111 10.54 15.13 -3.39
C TYR A 111 11.67 14.15 -3.68
N ILE A 112 12.83 14.62 -4.15
CA ILE A 112 13.94 13.74 -4.54
C ILE A 112 14.53 13.05 -3.31
N GLU A 113 14.72 13.79 -2.21
CA GLU A 113 15.25 13.21 -0.97
C GLU A 113 14.22 12.30 -0.29
N THR A 114 12.93 12.62 -0.41
CA THR A 114 11.87 11.73 0.11
C THR A 114 11.77 10.46 -0.72
N TRP A 115 12.02 10.52 -2.02
CA TRP A 115 12.11 9.34 -2.88
C TRP A 115 13.23 8.41 -2.42
N LYS A 116 14.41 8.94 -2.13
CA LYS A 116 15.54 8.17 -1.56
C LYS A 116 15.14 7.45 -0.27
N ASP A 117 14.57 8.17 0.70
CA ASP A 117 14.10 7.58 1.97
C ASP A 117 13.11 6.42 1.78
N CYS A 118 12.28 6.51 0.74
CA CYS A 118 11.30 5.47 0.44
C CYS A 118 11.93 4.17 -0.10
N HIS A 119 13.18 4.22 -0.55
CA HIS A 119 13.88 3.14 -1.26
C HIS A 119 15.19 2.73 -0.59
N THR A 120 15.53 3.31 0.56
CA THR A 120 16.67 2.90 1.39
C THR A 120 16.22 2.18 2.66
N LYS A 121 17.07 1.28 3.16
CA LYS A 121 16.87 0.66 4.49
C LYS A 121 17.15 1.68 5.58
N LYS A 122 16.29 1.77 6.60
CA LYS A 122 16.38 2.78 7.67
C LYS A 122 17.70 2.74 8.44
N ASP A 123 18.27 1.55 8.67
CA ASP A 123 19.44 1.39 9.55
C ASP A 123 20.77 1.47 8.80
N THR A 124 20.84 0.89 7.61
CA THR A 124 22.10 0.75 6.86
C THR A 124 22.25 1.82 5.76
N ASN A 125 21.15 2.47 5.34
CA ASN A 125 21.06 3.38 4.20
C ASN A 125 21.34 2.87 2.75
N PRO A 126 21.57 1.57 2.43
CA PRO A 126 21.66 1.15 1.05
C PRO A 126 20.27 1.14 0.41
N PHE A 127 20.25 1.31 -0.91
CA PHE A 127 19.05 1.10 -1.70
C PHE A 127 18.64 -0.37 -1.65
N ILE A 128 17.33 -0.63 -1.59
CA ILE A 128 16.79 -2.00 -1.60
C ILE A 128 16.66 -2.57 -3.01
N ASN A 129 16.79 -1.73 -4.04
CA ASN A 129 16.66 -2.09 -5.43
C ASN A 129 17.60 -1.20 -6.26
N GLU A 130 18.50 -1.83 -7.03
CA GLU A 130 19.44 -1.12 -7.92
C GLU A 130 18.72 -0.25 -8.95
N ALA A 131 17.56 -0.68 -9.46
CA ALA A 131 16.76 0.14 -10.37
C ALA A 131 16.28 1.44 -9.72
N ALA A 132 15.98 1.43 -8.41
CA ALA A 132 15.60 2.65 -7.69
C ALA A 132 16.80 3.58 -7.45
N LYS A 133 18.00 3.00 -7.28
CA LYS A 133 19.26 3.74 -7.17
C LYS A 133 19.59 4.47 -8.48
N ASN A 134 19.53 3.77 -9.61
CA ASN A 134 19.82 4.36 -10.92
C ASN A 134 18.90 5.55 -11.22
N GLU A 135 17.59 5.39 -10.97
CA GLU A 135 16.62 6.48 -11.19
C GLU A 135 16.85 7.66 -10.25
N TYR A 136 17.31 7.41 -9.02
CA TYR A 136 17.71 8.49 -8.11
C TYR A 136 18.95 9.24 -8.61
N GLU A 137 19.94 8.54 -9.16
CA GLU A 137 21.12 9.15 -9.79
C GLU A 137 20.73 9.98 -11.03
N GLU A 138 19.81 9.49 -11.87
CA GLU A 138 19.26 10.24 -13.00
C GLU A 138 18.49 11.50 -12.56
N MET A 139 17.73 11.44 -11.46
CA MET A 139 17.07 12.61 -10.88
C MET A 139 18.09 13.66 -10.42
N LEU A 140 19.19 13.24 -9.79
CA LEU A 140 20.26 14.15 -9.35
C LEU A 140 20.98 14.79 -10.55
N THR A 141 21.30 14.00 -11.57
CA THR A 141 21.91 14.52 -12.81
C THR A 141 21.00 15.57 -13.45
N THR A 142 19.71 15.26 -13.59
CA THR A 142 18.72 16.21 -14.15
C THR A 142 18.61 17.49 -13.32
N ARG A 143 18.58 17.37 -11.98
CA ARG A 143 18.56 18.50 -11.05
C ARG A 143 19.80 19.39 -11.21
N ASN A 144 20.99 18.78 -11.32
CA ASN A 144 22.25 19.50 -11.40
C ASN A 144 22.52 20.10 -12.79
N SER A 145 21.99 19.49 -13.86
CA SER A 145 22.11 19.99 -15.24
C SER A 145 21.08 21.07 -15.60
N THR A 146 20.08 21.30 -14.74
CA THR A 146 19.07 22.34 -14.97
C THR A 146 19.67 23.71 -14.59
N PRO A 147 19.75 24.69 -15.52
CA PRO A 147 20.28 26.01 -15.22
C PRO A 147 19.40 26.74 -14.20
N GLU A 148 20.04 27.52 -13.33
CA GLU A 148 19.46 28.23 -12.17
C GLU A 148 18.23 29.12 -12.53
N TYR A 149 18.09 29.50 -13.80
CA TYR A 149 17.01 30.33 -14.34
C TYR A 149 15.74 29.56 -14.74
N SER A 150 15.80 28.24 -14.89
CA SER A 150 14.61 27.39 -15.11
C SER A 150 14.29 26.66 -13.83
N GLN A 151 13.31 27.15 -13.09
CA GLN A 151 12.85 26.55 -11.84
C GLN A 151 12.03 25.27 -12.15
N VAL A 152 12.68 24.22 -12.66
CA VAL A 152 12.04 22.93 -12.86
C VAL A 152 11.73 22.37 -11.48
N SER A 153 10.44 22.32 -11.14
CA SER A 153 9.98 21.74 -9.88
C SER A 153 10.48 20.29 -9.78
N GLU A 154 10.93 19.86 -8.60
CA GLU A 154 11.35 18.48 -8.38
C GLU A 154 10.27 17.45 -8.79
N LEU A 155 9.00 17.84 -8.69
CA LEU A 155 7.87 17.05 -9.20
C LEU A 155 7.96 16.76 -10.70
N GLU A 156 8.44 17.70 -11.49
CA GLU A 156 8.64 17.53 -12.92
C GLU A 156 9.84 16.64 -13.22
N ILE A 157 10.93 16.77 -12.45
CA ILE A 157 12.10 15.86 -12.53
C ILE A 157 11.66 14.42 -12.26
N LEU A 158 10.89 14.19 -11.19
CA LEU A 158 10.31 12.88 -10.88
C LEU A 158 9.38 12.38 -12.01
N ARG A 159 8.63 13.28 -12.64
CA ARG A 159 7.70 12.93 -13.73
C ARG A 159 8.44 12.52 -15.00
N GLN A 160 9.58 13.16 -15.29
CA GLN A 160 10.43 12.88 -16.44
C GLN A 160 11.15 11.54 -16.27
N THR A 161 11.77 11.32 -15.10
CA THR A 161 12.53 10.10 -14.77
C THR A 161 11.61 8.88 -14.61
N LEU A 162 10.67 8.92 -13.67
CA LEU A 162 9.82 7.76 -13.34
C LEU A 162 8.70 7.50 -14.35
N GLY A 163 8.37 8.49 -15.19
CA GLY A 163 7.30 8.44 -16.18
C GLY A 163 5.89 8.69 -15.63
N LYS A 164 4.91 8.75 -16.55
CA LYS A 164 3.50 9.06 -16.26
C LYS A 164 2.63 7.80 -16.25
N LYS A 165 1.69 7.70 -15.29
CA LYS A 165 0.55 6.75 -15.32
C LYS A 165 -0.76 7.53 -15.26
N CYS A 166 -1.81 7.07 -15.94
CA CYS A 166 -3.12 7.76 -15.92
C CYS A 166 -3.67 7.83 -14.48
N GLY A 167 -4.04 9.02 -14.01
CA GLY A 167 -4.56 9.25 -12.65
C GLY A 167 -3.56 9.04 -11.50
N HIS A 168 -2.30 8.73 -11.79
CA HIS A 168 -1.30 8.38 -10.77
C HIS A 168 0.10 8.87 -11.17
N GLN A 169 0.75 9.61 -10.28
CA GLN A 169 2.15 9.99 -10.46
C GLN A 169 3.01 8.92 -9.79
N ARG A 170 3.87 8.26 -10.59
CA ARG A 170 4.72 7.17 -10.11
C ARG A 170 5.60 7.68 -8.97
N GLY A 171 5.68 6.87 -7.93
CA GLY A 171 6.42 7.19 -6.71
C GLY A 171 5.74 8.15 -5.74
N VAL A 172 4.86 9.04 -6.21
CA VAL A 172 4.22 10.07 -5.37
C VAL A 172 2.84 9.62 -4.85
N GLY A 173 1.95 9.17 -5.73
CA GLY A 173 0.57 8.83 -5.36
C GLY A 173 -0.49 9.16 -6.41
N ARG A 174 -1.77 9.15 -6.00
CA ARG A 174 -2.92 9.51 -6.87
C ARG A 174 -2.87 11.01 -7.20
N LYS A 175 -3.22 11.35 -8.43
CA LYS A 175 -3.39 12.75 -8.86
C LYS A 175 -4.76 13.29 -8.45
N LEU A 176 -4.85 14.60 -8.24
CA LEU A 176 -6.13 15.29 -8.10
C LEU A 176 -6.90 15.25 -9.42
N LYS A 177 -8.22 15.10 -9.33
CA LYS A 177 -9.14 15.04 -10.48
C LYS A 177 -9.07 16.38 -11.23
N GLY A 178 -8.78 16.36 -12.54
CA GLY A 178 -8.68 17.57 -13.38
C GLY A 178 -7.29 17.89 -13.92
N GLN A 179 -6.21 17.30 -13.39
CA GLN A 179 -4.84 17.49 -13.90
C GLN A 179 -4.44 16.53 -15.04
N SER A 180 -5.39 15.79 -15.62
CA SER A 180 -5.14 14.95 -16.78
C SER A 180 -5.08 15.81 -18.05
N SER A 181 -3.91 15.92 -18.68
CA SER A 181 -3.72 16.56 -20.00
C SER A 181 -4.42 15.84 -21.16
N GLY A 182 -5.39 14.97 -20.90
CA GLY A 182 -6.23 14.33 -21.90
C GLY A 182 -7.56 15.05 -21.96
N ARG A 183 -7.69 16.06 -22.83
CA ARG A 183 -8.98 16.45 -23.37
C ARG A 183 -9.47 15.23 -24.15
N ARG A 184 -10.26 14.36 -23.52
CA ARG A 184 -11.07 13.39 -24.26
C ARG A 184 -12.21 14.20 -24.86
N SER A 185 -12.01 14.71 -26.07
CA SER A 185 -13.12 15.20 -26.89
C SER A 185 -14.10 14.03 -27.01
N GLN A 186 -15.23 14.13 -26.32
CA GLN A 186 -16.37 13.28 -26.61
C GLN A 186 -16.89 13.73 -27.97
N PRO A 187 -17.00 12.86 -28.99
CA PRO A 187 -17.81 13.19 -30.14
C PRO A 187 -19.26 13.25 -29.66
N GLY A 188 -19.88 14.41 -29.79
CA GLY A 188 -21.32 14.55 -29.63
C GLY A 188 -22.00 13.62 -30.63
N THR A 189 -22.78 12.67 -30.12
CA THR A 189 -23.70 11.90 -30.95
C THR A 189 -25.10 12.26 -30.50
N ALA A 190 -25.85 12.74 -31.48
CA ALA A 190 -27.20 13.26 -31.41
C ALA A 190 -28.25 12.15 -31.16
N ASP A 191 -29.44 12.63 -30.79
CA ASP A 191 -30.76 11.99 -30.81
C ASP A 191 -31.05 10.82 -29.86
N GLN A 192 -31.66 11.18 -28.72
CA GLN A 192 -32.69 10.34 -28.08
C GLN A 192 -34.06 10.80 -28.59
N PRO A 193 -34.91 9.91 -29.15
CA PRO A 193 -36.32 10.22 -29.33
C PRO A 193 -37.08 10.15 -28.00
N ASP A 194 -38.01 11.09 -27.90
CA ASP A 194 -38.94 11.41 -26.82
C ASP A 194 -39.86 10.22 -26.47
N LEU A 195 -39.95 9.87 -25.19
CA LEU A 195 -40.88 8.85 -24.68
C LEU A 195 -42.21 9.53 -24.36
N GLN A 196 -43.20 9.36 -25.24
CA GLN A 196 -44.57 9.79 -24.97
C GLN A 196 -45.24 8.90 -23.91
N GLU A 197 -45.92 9.57 -23.00
CA GLU A 197 -46.71 9.07 -21.88
C GLU A 197 -48.02 8.45 -22.41
N THR A 198 -48.20 7.14 -22.29
CA THR A 198 -49.47 6.48 -22.57
C THR A 198 -50.38 6.57 -21.35
N VAL A 199 -51.35 7.49 -21.40
CA VAL A 199 -52.54 7.48 -20.55
C VAL A 199 -53.44 6.33 -21.03
N VAL A 200 -53.81 5.43 -20.11
CA VAL A 200 -54.85 4.42 -20.34
C VAL A 200 -56.05 4.84 -19.49
N GLU A 201 -57.16 5.06 -20.18
CA GLU A 201 -58.51 5.29 -19.63
C GLU A 201 -59.13 3.97 -19.12
#